data_AF-A0A419T5A1-F1
#
_entry.id   AF-A0A419T5A1-F1
#
_cell.length_a   1.000
_cell.length_b   1.000
_cell.length_c   1.000
_cell.angle_alpha   90.00
_cell.angle_beta   90.00
_cell.angle_gamma   90.00
#
_symmetry.space_group_name_H-M   'P 1'
#
loop_
_entity.id
_entity.type
_entity.pdbx_description
1 polymer ?
#
loop_
_entity_poly.entity_id
_entity_poly.type
_entity_poly.pdbx_seq_one_letter_code
_entity_poly.pdbx_strand_id
1 'polypeptide(L)'
;MKQYSIFFILIIILLSIFICKTYFYSPPNDPNIIEALSINEKLSKLIIENYFSDNANLKKTSEEKIKTTVLKDIGYENWIDYIDYIKLNVYPIDIIGDNKEDLLVSLNISKDNGVIAIYKPYGENYIYQNKIENLTYIEKLSAIKFDKNKNFIFVEEILDETIGAFFYDHFIIVFTNINNSYKEVFRQSINYESYFFEKWSNPDIDNPKWFKLTEEAILDYAVNQNNQLTINISKTIAKYIAKDKDGSIPEIFDLVEKKNFEERYLWSNKYNYFILKEGKIISNNEKVGIISDSSKTPDSLLFPGERYYKIIDKNGKIKYIKSKEISILN
;
A
#
# COMPACT_ATOMS: atom_id res chain seq x y z
N MET A 1 9.74 -50.46 51.09
CA MET A 1 8.48 -50.03 50.42
C MET A 1 8.31 -48.51 50.33
N LYS A 2 8.50 -47.71 51.39
CA LYS A 2 8.33 -46.24 51.33
C LYS A 2 9.27 -45.51 50.35
N GLN A 3 10.52 -45.95 50.16
CA GLN A 3 11.46 -45.32 49.23
C GLN A 3 11.06 -45.45 47.75
N TYR A 4 10.51 -46.59 47.34
CA TYR A 4 10.04 -46.79 45.96
C TYR A 4 8.81 -45.94 45.63
N SER A 5 7.97 -45.64 46.62
CA SER A 5 6.80 -44.77 46.45
C SER A 5 7.19 -43.31 46.20
N ILE A 6 8.23 -42.81 46.87
CA ILE A 6 8.74 -41.43 46.66
C ILE A 6 9.36 -41.30 45.26
N PHE A 7 10.12 -42.31 44.82
CA PHE A 7 10.74 -42.30 43.50
C PHE A 7 9.69 -42.30 42.36
N PHE A 8 8.62 -43.08 42.52
CA PHE A 8 7.54 -43.14 41.53
C PHE A 8 6.78 -41.81 41.41
N ILE A 9 6.52 -41.13 42.53
CA ILE A 9 5.90 -39.79 42.53
C ILE A 9 6.78 -38.78 41.80
N LEU A 10 8.11 -38.85 42.00
CA LEU A 10 9.06 -37.95 41.36
C LEU A 10 9.09 -38.11 39.83
N ILE A 11 8.98 -39.36 39.34
CA ILE A 11 8.88 -39.66 37.90
C ILE A 11 7.59 -39.07 37.31
N ILE A 12 6.45 -39.20 37.99
CA ILE A 12 5.18 -38.65 37.52
C ILE A 12 5.25 -37.12 37.41
N ILE A 13 5.86 -36.46 38.40
CA ILE A 13 6.05 -35.01 38.39
C ILE A 13 6.94 -34.60 37.19
N LEU A 14 8.07 -35.28 36.98
CA LEU A 14 8.95 -35.03 35.84
C LEU A 14 8.24 -35.24 34.50
N LEU A 15 7.44 -36.30 34.37
CA LEU A 15 6.64 -36.55 33.17
C LEU A 15 5.61 -35.44 32.93
N SER A 16 4.93 -34.98 33.99
CA SER A 16 3.94 -33.91 33.90
C SER A 16 4.53 -32.57 33.48
N ILE A 17 5.73 -32.24 33.98
CA ILE A 17 6.48 -31.04 33.59
C ILE A 17 6.93 -31.16 32.14
N PHE A 18 7.39 -32.34 31.71
CA PHE A 18 7.77 -32.59 30.33
C PHE A 18 6.58 -32.42 29.38
N ILE A 19 5.42 -33.01 29.70
CA ILE A 19 4.18 -32.89 28.92
C ILE A 19 3.70 -31.43 28.86
N CYS A 20 3.68 -30.73 30.01
CA CYS A 20 3.32 -29.30 30.05
C CYS A 20 4.26 -28.48 29.19
N LYS A 21 5.58 -28.71 29.29
CA LYS A 21 6.57 -28.00 28.47
C LYS A 21 6.33 -28.28 26.98
N THR A 22 6.09 -29.52 26.57
CA THR A 22 5.78 -29.82 25.17
C THR A 22 4.47 -29.17 24.70
N TYR A 23 3.47 -29.04 25.56
CA TYR A 23 2.20 -28.39 25.24
C TYR A 23 2.33 -26.86 25.12
N PHE A 24 3.06 -26.23 26.04
CA PHE A 24 3.28 -24.76 26.02
C PHE A 24 4.29 -24.31 24.95
N TYR A 25 5.23 -25.17 24.56
CA TYR A 25 6.19 -24.88 23.48
C TYR A 25 5.73 -25.41 22.11
N SER A 26 4.61 -26.12 22.04
CA SER A 26 3.97 -26.36 20.75
C SER A 26 3.46 -25.01 20.25
N PRO A 27 3.85 -24.57 19.04
CA PRO A 27 3.28 -23.36 18.46
C PRO A 27 1.75 -23.51 18.48
N PRO A 28 0.99 -22.45 18.78
CA PRO A 28 -0.45 -22.53 18.77
C PRO A 28 -0.89 -23.09 17.41
N ASN A 29 -1.56 -24.25 17.44
CA ASN A 29 -2.25 -24.80 16.28
C ASN A 29 -3.37 -23.83 15.94
N ASP A 30 -3.06 -22.80 15.15
CA ASP A 30 -4.08 -21.96 14.56
C ASP A 30 -4.84 -22.83 13.55
N PRO A 31 -6.13 -23.14 13.77
CA PRO A 31 -6.89 -24.00 12.88
C PRO A 31 -6.92 -23.48 11.44
N ASN A 32 -6.74 -22.16 11.24
CA ASN A 32 -6.62 -21.56 9.91
C ASN A 32 -5.33 -22.00 9.16
N ILE A 33 -4.25 -22.29 9.90
CA ILE A 33 -2.99 -22.76 9.32
C ILE A 33 -3.11 -24.22 8.87
N ILE A 34 -3.87 -25.05 9.59
CA ILE A 34 -4.05 -26.48 9.25
C ILE A 34 -4.88 -26.64 7.98
N GLU A 35 -5.91 -25.80 7.79
CA GLU A 35 -6.73 -25.78 6.58
C GLU A 35 -5.93 -25.21 5.38
N ALA A 36 -5.13 -24.16 5.59
CA ALA A 36 -4.19 -23.65 4.58
C ALA A 36 -3.06 -24.64 4.20
N LEU A 37 -2.65 -25.52 5.14
CA LEU A 37 -1.60 -26.52 4.92
C LEU A 37 -2.03 -27.69 4.04
N SER A 38 -3.33 -27.90 3.82
CA SER A 38 -3.89 -29.13 3.24
C SER A 38 -4.52 -28.98 1.85
N ILE A 39 -4.73 -27.76 1.33
CA ILE A 39 -5.55 -27.56 0.12
C ILE A 39 -4.78 -26.93 -1.07
N ASN A 40 -3.68 -26.19 -0.85
CA ASN A 40 -3.04 -25.43 -1.94
C ASN A 40 -1.66 -25.96 -2.36
N GLU A 41 -1.34 -25.85 -3.65
CA GLU A 41 0.02 -26.03 -4.17
C GLU A 41 0.96 -25.06 -3.46
N LYS A 42 2.00 -25.55 -2.77
CA LYS A 42 2.88 -24.71 -1.96
C LYS A 42 3.99 -24.08 -2.81
N LEU A 43 4.33 -22.82 -2.51
CA LEU A 43 5.56 -22.19 -3.01
C LEU A 43 6.74 -22.69 -2.16
N SER A 44 7.62 -23.52 -2.72
CA SER A 44 8.83 -23.94 -2.01
C SER A 44 9.93 -22.86 -2.09
N LYS A 45 10.84 -22.83 -1.12
CA LYS A 45 12.03 -21.95 -1.17
C LYS A 45 12.86 -22.19 -2.43
N LEU A 46 13.00 -23.45 -2.84
CA LEU A 46 13.68 -23.82 -4.08
C LEU A 46 13.06 -23.18 -5.33
N ILE A 47 11.72 -23.08 -5.41
CA ILE A 47 11.05 -22.38 -6.52
C ILE A 47 11.42 -20.90 -6.53
N ILE A 48 11.47 -20.25 -5.35
CA ILE A 48 11.84 -18.84 -5.24
C ILE A 48 13.32 -18.63 -5.59
N GLU A 49 14.22 -19.48 -5.10
CA GLU A 49 15.65 -19.44 -5.46
C GLU A 49 15.87 -19.62 -6.97
N ASN A 50 15.15 -20.56 -7.59
CA ASN A 50 15.24 -20.80 -9.02
C ASN A 50 14.71 -19.61 -9.87
N TYR A 51 13.75 -18.83 -9.36
CA TYR A 51 13.28 -17.61 -10.01
C TYR A 51 14.38 -16.53 -10.10
N PHE A 52 15.27 -16.48 -9.10
CA PHE A 52 16.42 -15.57 -9.09
C PHE A 52 17.69 -16.15 -9.73
N SER A 53 17.64 -17.38 -10.25
CA SER A 53 18.81 -18.02 -10.88
C SER A 53 19.10 -17.46 -12.28
N ASP A 54 20.38 -17.45 -12.66
CA ASP A 54 20.85 -17.06 -14.00
C ASP A 54 20.45 -18.06 -15.11
N ASN A 55 20.03 -19.28 -14.74
CA ASN A 55 19.54 -20.27 -15.71
C ASN A 55 18.12 -19.92 -16.19
N ALA A 56 18.03 -19.48 -17.44
CA ALA A 56 16.77 -19.03 -18.06
C ALA A 56 15.64 -20.06 -18.00
N ASN A 57 15.94 -21.37 -18.13
CA ASN A 57 14.92 -22.41 -18.10
C ASN A 57 14.37 -22.63 -16.69
N LEU A 58 15.25 -22.64 -15.67
CA LEU A 58 14.84 -22.74 -14.27
C LEU A 58 14.01 -21.52 -13.86
N LYS A 59 14.46 -20.33 -14.25
CA LYS A 59 13.75 -19.08 -13.99
C LYS A 59 12.35 -19.07 -14.61
N LYS A 60 12.23 -19.39 -15.91
CA LYS A 60 10.94 -19.43 -16.61
C LYS A 60 9.98 -20.45 -15.99
N THR A 61 10.46 -21.66 -15.74
CA THR A 61 9.63 -22.72 -15.11
C THR A 61 9.16 -22.31 -13.73
N SER A 62 10.02 -21.63 -12.96
CA SER A 62 9.68 -21.14 -11.62
C SER A 62 8.71 -19.97 -11.68
N GLU A 63 8.87 -19.04 -12.62
CA GLU A 63 7.96 -17.94 -12.86
C GLU A 63 6.53 -18.43 -13.18
N GLU A 64 6.38 -19.36 -14.11
CA GLU A 64 5.08 -19.97 -14.46
C GLU A 64 4.45 -20.67 -13.25
N LYS A 65 5.26 -21.39 -12.46
CA LYS A 65 4.79 -22.07 -11.26
C LYS A 65 4.34 -21.08 -10.20
N ILE A 66 5.10 -20.01 -9.95
CA ILE A 66 4.76 -18.96 -8.99
C ILE A 66 3.45 -18.29 -9.41
N LYS A 67 3.33 -17.83 -10.66
CA LYS A 67 2.11 -17.20 -11.17
C LYS A 67 0.90 -18.11 -10.97
N THR A 68 1.00 -19.37 -11.37
CA THR A 68 -0.11 -20.34 -11.27
C THR A 68 -0.52 -20.56 -9.81
N THR A 69 0.45 -20.78 -8.92
CA THR A 69 0.18 -20.99 -7.50
C THR A 69 -0.46 -19.75 -6.88
N VAL A 70 0.09 -18.56 -7.14
CA VAL A 70 -0.42 -17.30 -6.58
C VAL A 70 -1.84 -17.02 -7.07
N LEU A 71 -2.12 -17.19 -8.37
CA LEU A 71 -3.46 -17.01 -8.92
C LEU A 71 -4.49 -17.92 -8.25
N LYS A 72 -4.13 -19.19 -7.98
CA LYS A 72 -5.00 -20.10 -7.20
C LYS A 72 -5.19 -19.63 -5.76
N ASP A 73 -4.10 -19.26 -5.08
CA ASP A 73 -4.16 -18.84 -3.67
C ASP A 73 -5.04 -17.59 -3.45
N ILE A 74 -5.05 -16.67 -4.41
CA ILE A 74 -5.86 -15.45 -4.33
C ILE A 74 -7.29 -15.62 -4.90
N GLY A 75 -7.60 -16.77 -5.53
CA GLY A 75 -8.92 -17.08 -6.13
C GLY A 75 -9.16 -16.50 -7.53
N TYR A 76 -8.10 -16.39 -8.34
CA TYR A 76 -8.07 -15.76 -9.67
C TYR A 76 -7.73 -16.81 -10.76
N GLU A 77 -8.20 -18.05 -10.60
CA GLU A 77 -7.86 -19.18 -11.48
C GLU A 77 -8.26 -18.93 -12.94
N ASN A 78 -9.31 -18.14 -13.17
CA ASN A 78 -9.75 -17.76 -14.53
C ASN A 78 -8.68 -16.98 -15.32
N TRP A 79 -7.67 -16.43 -14.66
CA TRP A 79 -6.57 -15.70 -15.30
C TRP A 79 -5.41 -16.60 -15.72
N ILE A 80 -5.44 -17.89 -15.38
CA ILE A 80 -4.38 -18.85 -15.76
C ILE A 80 -4.25 -18.95 -17.29
N ASP A 81 -5.36 -18.83 -18.03
CA ASP A 81 -5.33 -18.85 -19.50
C ASP A 81 -4.56 -17.65 -20.12
N TYR A 82 -4.32 -16.60 -19.32
CA TYR A 82 -3.61 -15.38 -19.71
C TYR A 82 -2.24 -15.22 -19.03
N ILE A 83 -1.70 -16.30 -18.44
CA ILE A 83 -0.51 -16.27 -17.59
C ILE A 83 0.74 -15.64 -18.24
N ASP A 84 0.85 -15.76 -19.56
CA ASP A 84 1.95 -15.19 -20.35
C ASP A 84 1.94 -13.65 -20.38
N TYR A 85 0.77 -13.03 -20.18
CA TYR A 85 0.59 -11.57 -20.16
C TYR A 85 0.72 -10.97 -18.76
N ILE A 86 0.66 -11.80 -17.72
CA ILE A 86 0.73 -11.35 -16.32
C ILE A 86 2.18 -11.09 -15.96
N LYS A 87 2.48 -9.88 -15.48
CA LYS A 87 3.83 -9.58 -14.97
C LYS A 87 3.95 -10.00 -13.52
N LEU A 88 5.04 -10.70 -13.20
CA LEU A 88 5.36 -11.18 -11.86
C LEU A 88 6.58 -10.41 -11.33
N ASN A 89 6.47 -9.88 -10.11
CA ASN A 89 7.64 -9.51 -9.31
C ASN A 89 7.57 -10.20 -7.95
N VAL A 90 8.73 -10.63 -7.46
CA VAL A 90 8.87 -11.39 -6.20
C VAL A 90 9.83 -10.63 -5.29
N TYR A 91 9.44 -10.42 -4.04
CA TYR A 91 10.22 -9.67 -3.06
C TYR A 91 10.30 -10.45 -1.74
N PRO A 92 11.44 -11.15 -1.50
CA PRO A 92 11.78 -11.66 -0.18
C PRO A 92 12.11 -10.48 0.75
N ILE A 93 11.23 -10.19 1.71
CA ILE A 93 11.35 -9.04 2.61
C ILE A 93 10.91 -9.48 4.01
N ASP A 94 11.70 -9.15 5.04
CA ASP A 94 11.26 -9.29 6.43
C ASP A 94 10.17 -8.26 6.76
N ILE A 95 8.90 -8.65 6.58
CA ILE A 95 7.78 -7.75 6.86
C ILE A 95 7.55 -7.67 8.35
N ILE A 96 7.70 -8.72 9.17
CA ILE A 96 7.33 -8.68 10.61
C ILE A 96 8.48 -8.40 11.57
N GLY A 97 9.71 -8.33 11.08
CA GLY A 97 10.87 -7.98 11.86
C GLY A 97 11.45 -9.12 12.69
N ASP A 98 11.18 -10.38 12.33
CA ASP A 98 11.66 -11.58 13.03
C ASP A 98 12.90 -12.23 12.35
N ASN A 99 13.51 -11.51 11.41
CA ASN A 99 14.63 -11.93 10.57
C ASN A 99 14.31 -13.14 9.67
N LYS A 100 13.03 -13.48 9.49
CA LYS A 100 12.60 -14.40 8.45
C LYS A 100 12.01 -13.58 7.33
N GLU A 101 12.49 -13.84 6.11
CA GLU A 101 11.95 -13.18 4.94
C GLU A 101 10.54 -13.70 4.69
N ASP A 102 9.56 -12.82 4.85
CA ASP A 102 8.25 -13.01 4.25
C ASP A 102 8.39 -12.83 2.74
N LEU A 103 7.40 -13.32 1.99
CA LEU A 103 7.42 -13.23 0.53
C LEU A 103 6.24 -12.40 0.07
N LEU A 104 6.54 -11.22 -0.50
CA LEU A 104 5.57 -10.45 -1.27
C LEU A 104 5.67 -10.85 -2.73
N VAL A 105 4.53 -11.21 -3.32
CA VAL A 105 4.43 -11.52 -4.74
C VAL A 105 3.43 -10.58 -5.38
N SER A 106 3.90 -9.70 -6.27
CA SER A 106 3.01 -8.82 -7.04
C SER A 106 2.70 -9.44 -8.40
N LEU A 107 1.42 -9.43 -8.76
CA LEU A 107 0.95 -9.75 -10.10
C LEU A 107 0.27 -8.51 -10.71
N ASN A 108 0.75 -8.05 -11.86
CA ASN A 108 0.00 -7.14 -12.71
C ASN A 108 -0.79 -7.98 -13.71
N ILE A 109 -2.07 -8.19 -13.41
CA ILE A 109 -2.97 -9.05 -14.17
C ILE A 109 -3.50 -8.32 -15.41
N SER A 110 -3.82 -7.04 -15.25
CA SER A 110 -4.15 -6.12 -16.35
C SER A 110 -3.66 -4.70 -16.00
N LYS A 111 -3.92 -3.72 -16.87
CA LYS A 111 -3.52 -2.31 -16.61
C LYS A 111 -4.17 -1.73 -15.34
N ASP A 112 -5.39 -2.17 -15.01
CA ASP A 112 -6.20 -1.67 -13.89
C ASP A 112 -6.40 -2.73 -12.80
N ASN A 113 -5.60 -3.79 -12.81
CA ASN A 113 -5.73 -4.90 -11.87
C ASN A 113 -4.36 -5.44 -11.46
N GLY A 114 -3.82 -4.84 -10.41
CA GLY A 114 -2.69 -5.33 -9.63
C GLY A 114 -3.15 -6.02 -8.35
N VAL A 115 -2.40 -7.02 -7.94
CA VAL A 115 -2.59 -7.72 -6.66
C VAL A 115 -1.24 -8.05 -6.05
N ILE A 116 -1.16 -7.96 -4.72
CA ILE A 116 0.00 -8.41 -3.94
C ILE A 116 -0.45 -9.55 -3.06
N ALA A 117 0.12 -10.73 -3.25
CA ALA A 117 -0.04 -11.85 -2.34
C ALA A 117 1.08 -11.86 -1.31
N ILE A 118 0.73 -12.18 -0.06
CA ILE A 118 1.62 -12.12 1.09
C ILE A 118 1.72 -13.51 1.68
N TYR A 119 2.94 -14.03 1.73
CA TYR A 119 3.24 -15.37 2.25
C TYR A 119 4.20 -15.30 3.43
N LYS A 120 4.05 -16.25 4.34
CA LYS A 120 4.96 -16.45 5.47
C LYS A 120 5.78 -17.73 5.32
N PRO A 121 7.05 -17.72 5.74
CA PRO A 121 7.89 -18.90 5.68
C PRO A 121 7.46 -19.94 6.72
N TYR A 122 7.33 -21.20 6.29
CA TYR A 122 7.05 -22.36 7.12
C TYR A 122 7.86 -23.57 6.64
N GLY A 123 8.95 -23.86 7.35
CA GLY A 123 9.93 -24.88 6.94
C GLY A 123 10.59 -24.52 5.60
N GLU A 124 10.46 -25.41 4.62
CA GLU A 124 10.97 -25.24 3.25
C GLU A 124 9.96 -24.60 2.28
N ASN A 125 8.84 -24.10 2.79
CA ASN A 125 7.77 -23.54 1.98
C ASN A 125 7.35 -22.16 2.46
N TYR A 126 6.62 -21.46 1.61
CA TYR A 126 5.87 -20.26 1.89
C TYR A 126 4.37 -20.60 1.90
N ILE A 127 3.67 -20.14 2.94
CA ILE A 127 2.23 -20.34 3.11
C ILE A 127 1.53 -19.01 2.92
N TYR A 128 0.51 -19.00 2.06
CA TYR A 128 -0.32 -17.83 1.82
C TYR A 128 -0.96 -17.34 3.14
N GLN A 129 -0.99 -16.03 3.34
CA GLN A 129 -1.55 -15.40 4.55
C GLN A 129 -2.59 -14.34 4.22
N ASN A 130 -2.31 -13.49 3.23
CA ASN A 130 -3.16 -12.34 2.94
C ASN A 130 -2.91 -11.83 1.52
N LYS A 131 -3.74 -10.89 1.09
CA LYS A 131 -3.58 -10.18 -0.18
C LYS A 131 -3.93 -8.69 -0.06
N ILE A 132 -3.37 -7.90 -0.96
CA ILE A 132 -3.75 -6.50 -1.22
C ILE A 132 -4.29 -6.48 -2.65
N GLU A 133 -5.54 -6.07 -2.81
CA GLU A 133 -6.28 -6.07 -4.09
C GLU A 133 -6.76 -4.67 -4.46
N ASN A 134 -7.30 -4.53 -5.66
CA ASN A 134 -7.77 -3.27 -6.25
C ASN A 134 -6.65 -2.25 -6.41
N LEU A 135 -5.47 -2.74 -6.78
CA LEU A 135 -4.34 -1.93 -7.19
C LEU A 135 -4.40 -1.71 -8.71
N THR A 136 -3.78 -0.66 -9.21
CA THR A 136 -3.52 -0.48 -10.64
C THR A 136 -2.22 -1.19 -10.99
N TYR A 137 -1.52 -0.76 -12.04
CA TYR A 137 -0.23 -1.35 -12.40
C TYR A 137 0.82 -1.07 -11.32
N ILE A 138 1.28 -2.12 -10.65
CA ILE A 138 2.33 -2.10 -9.62
C ILE A 138 3.69 -2.01 -10.31
N GLU A 139 4.40 -0.90 -10.12
CA GLU A 139 5.76 -0.73 -10.62
C GLU A 139 6.78 -1.33 -9.66
N LYS A 140 6.62 -1.05 -8.35
CA LYS A 140 7.61 -1.44 -7.35
C LYS A 140 7.01 -1.61 -5.97
N LEU A 141 7.56 -2.55 -5.22
CA LEU A 141 7.26 -2.76 -3.80
C LEU A 141 8.49 -2.50 -2.95
N SER A 142 8.26 -1.97 -1.76
CA SER A 142 9.23 -1.98 -0.67
C SER A 142 8.51 -2.10 0.66
N ALA A 143 9.22 -2.45 1.73
CA ALA A 143 8.65 -2.43 3.06
C ALA A 143 9.60 -1.76 4.06
N ILE A 144 9.00 -1.13 5.06
CA ILE A 144 9.72 -0.47 6.14
C ILE A 144 9.24 -1.04 7.46
N LYS A 145 10.22 -1.45 8.27
CA LYS A 145 10.01 -1.81 9.66
C LYS A 145 9.97 -0.55 10.51
N PHE A 146 8.88 -0.39 11.27
CA PHE A 146 8.74 0.75 12.18
C PHE A 146 8.85 0.35 13.65
N ASP A 147 8.21 -0.74 14.05
CA ASP A 147 8.39 -1.34 15.36
C ASP A 147 8.31 -2.87 15.25
N LYS A 148 8.44 -3.60 16.36
CA LYS A 148 8.42 -5.08 16.36
C LYS A 148 7.11 -5.68 15.82
N ASN A 149 6.02 -4.92 15.80
CA ASN A 149 4.69 -5.40 15.47
C ASN A 149 4.03 -4.59 14.34
N LYS A 150 4.72 -3.59 13.79
CA LYS A 150 4.15 -2.66 12.82
C LYS A 150 5.12 -2.36 11.70
N ASN A 151 4.63 -2.62 10.51
CA ASN A 151 5.39 -2.57 9.29
C ASN A 151 4.52 -1.98 8.19
N PHE A 152 5.17 -1.33 7.26
CA PHE A 152 4.52 -0.56 6.22
C PHE A 152 4.99 -1.08 4.87
N ILE A 153 4.06 -1.47 4.01
CA ILE A 153 4.33 -1.86 2.62
C ILE A 153 4.09 -0.62 1.77
N PHE A 154 5.12 -0.19 1.05
CA PHE A 154 5.08 0.90 0.08
C PHE A 154 4.90 0.30 -1.29
N VAL A 155 3.86 0.74 -1.98
CA VAL A 155 3.50 0.29 -3.33
C VAL A 155 3.58 1.51 -4.24
N GLU A 156 4.50 1.47 -5.20
CA GLU A 156 4.55 2.43 -6.30
C GLU A 156 3.64 1.91 -7.42
N GLU A 157 2.64 2.69 -7.79
CA GLU A 157 1.60 2.35 -8.77
C GLU A 157 1.56 3.37 -9.90
N ILE A 158 1.26 2.88 -11.10
CA ILE A 158 1.02 3.69 -12.30
C ILE A 158 -0.45 3.54 -12.70
N LEU A 159 -1.10 4.66 -12.95
CA LEU A 159 -2.42 4.75 -13.56
C LEU A 159 -2.31 5.62 -14.82
N ASP A 160 -2.39 4.97 -15.97
CA ASP A 160 -2.38 5.63 -17.27
C ASP A 160 -3.79 5.59 -17.86
N GLU A 161 -4.45 6.74 -17.82
CA GLU A 161 -5.76 7.00 -18.42
C GLU A 161 -5.67 8.10 -19.47
N THR A 162 -4.50 8.25 -20.10
CA THR A 162 -4.27 9.24 -21.17
C THR A 162 -5.22 9.03 -22.34
N ILE A 163 -5.66 7.79 -22.55
CA ILE A 163 -6.76 7.43 -23.45
C ILE A 163 -8.07 7.44 -22.67
N GLY A 164 -8.91 8.45 -22.88
CA GLY A 164 -10.28 8.51 -22.36
C GLY A 164 -10.47 9.52 -21.24
N ALA A 165 -9.60 9.57 -20.23
CA ALA A 165 -9.68 10.53 -19.13
C ALA A 165 -8.55 11.58 -19.14
N PHE A 166 -7.58 11.45 -20.04
CA PHE A 166 -6.52 12.42 -20.33
C PHE A 166 -5.62 12.74 -19.12
N PHE A 167 -5.29 11.73 -18.32
CA PHE A 167 -4.32 11.89 -17.25
C PHE A 167 -3.40 10.67 -17.08
N TYR A 168 -2.26 10.93 -16.47
CA TYR A 168 -1.28 9.96 -16.02
C TYR A 168 -0.97 10.26 -14.55
N ASP A 169 -0.93 9.24 -13.71
CA ASP A 169 -0.52 9.36 -12.31
C ASP A 169 0.43 8.22 -11.92
N HIS A 170 1.59 8.59 -11.42
CA HIS A 170 2.52 7.70 -10.73
C HIS A 170 2.51 8.08 -9.25
N PHE A 171 2.07 7.18 -8.39
CA PHE A 171 1.81 7.47 -6.99
C PHE A 171 2.31 6.37 -6.05
N ILE A 172 2.58 6.73 -4.80
CA ILE A 172 2.84 5.79 -3.71
C ILE A 172 1.57 5.61 -2.90
N ILE A 173 1.24 4.35 -2.59
CA ILE A 173 0.36 3.98 -1.49
C ILE A 173 1.16 3.29 -0.39
N VAL A 174 0.85 3.60 0.87
CA VAL A 174 1.37 2.84 2.02
C VAL A 174 0.25 2.02 2.64
N PHE A 175 0.52 0.73 2.84
CA PHE A 175 -0.35 -0.20 3.53
C PHE A 175 0.26 -0.64 4.86
N THR A 176 -0.58 -0.90 5.86
CA THR A 176 -0.17 -1.61 7.07
C THR A 176 -1.26 -2.57 7.52
N ASN A 177 -0.89 -3.61 8.26
CA ASN A 177 -1.83 -4.59 8.78
C ASN A 177 -2.60 -4.00 9.98
N ILE A 178 -3.92 -3.87 9.82
CA ILE A 178 -4.84 -3.41 10.86
C ILE A 178 -5.97 -4.44 10.96
N ASN A 179 -6.03 -5.15 12.09
CA ASN A 179 -7.02 -6.19 12.36
C ASN A 179 -7.02 -7.31 11.31
N ASN A 180 -5.83 -7.80 10.96
CA ASN A 180 -5.61 -8.89 9.99
C ASN A 180 -5.99 -8.55 8.54
N SER A 181 -6.10 -7.27 8.20
CA SER A 181 -6.19 -6.82 6.81
C SER A 181 -5.24 -5.67 6.54
N TYR A 182 -4.67 -5.63 5.35
CA TYR A 182 -3.83 -4.54 4.91
C TYR A 182 -4.70 -3.37 4.47
N LYS A 183 -4.53 -2.21 5.10
CA LYS A 183 -5.32 -1.01 4.81
C LYS A 183 -4.41 0.10 4.32
N GLU A 184 -4.89 0.84 3.32
CA GLU A 184 -4.27 2.09 2.89
C GLU A 184 -4.24 3.08 4.06
N VAL A 185 -3.04 3.56 4.39
CA VAL A 185 -2.79 4.51 5.48
C VAL A 185 -2.11 5.79 5.03
N PHE A 186 -1.77 5.88 3.73
CA PHE A 186 -1.21 7.05 3.08
C PHE A 186 -1.26 6.87 1.56
N ARG A 187 -1.43 7.97 0.83
CA ARG A 187 -1.33 8.02 -0.63
C ARG A 187 -0.81 9.39 -1.07
N GLN A 188 0.10 9.40 -2.03
CA GLN A 188 0.64 10.64 -2.62
C GLN A 188 1.11 10.41 -4.06
N SER A 189 0.70 11.28 -4.99
CA SER A 189 1.25 11.35 -6.35
C SER A 189 2.70 11.82 -6.34
N ILE A 190 3.57 11.12 -7.06
CA ILE A 190 4.98 11.46 -7.31
C ILE A 190 5.10 12.22 -8.62
N ASN A 191 4.40 11.76 -9.65
CA ASN A 191 4.40 12.37 -10.96
C ASN A 191 2.99 12.28 -11.54
N TYR A 192 2.32 13.42 -11.60
CA TYR A 192 0.96 13.53 -12.13
C TYR A 192 0.97 14.49 -13.31
N GLU A 193 0.23 14.13 -14.36
CA GLU A 193 -0.04 14.98 -15.50
C GLU A 193 -1.50 14.82 -15.91
N SER A 194 -2.20 15.92 -16.12
CA SER A 194 -3.54 15.87 -16.71
C SER A 194 -3.81 17.02 -17.66
N TYR A 195 -4.72 16.76 -18.59
CA TYR A 195 -5.19 17.72 -19.58
C TYR A 195 -6.65 18.01 -19.34
N PHE A 196 -7.01 19.28 -19.38
CA PHE A 196 -8.37 19.73 -19.12
C PHE A 196 -8.80 20.73 -20.19
N PHE A 197 -9.93 20.45 -20.83
CA PHE A 197 -10.57 21.37 -21.77
C PHE A 197 -11.71 22.12 -21.11
N GLU A 198 -11.68 23.45 -21.18
CA GLU A 198 -12.60 24.33 -20.45
C GLU A 198 -14.09 24.03 -20.73
N LYS A 199 -14.42 23.64 -21.98
CA LYS A 199 -15.80 23.29 -22.38
C LYS A 199 -16.37 22.09 -21.63
N TRP A 200 -15.54 21.21 -21.07
CA TRP A 200 -16.05 20.07 -20.30
C TRP A 200 -16.75 20.51 -19.02
N SER A 201 -16.34 21.64 -18.44
CA SER A 201 -16.99 22.23 -17.25
C SER A 201 -17.96 23.36 -17.59
N ASN A 202 -17.70 24.09 -18.68
CA ASN A 202 -18.51 25.23 -19.11
C ASN A 202 -18.78 25.14 -20.62
N PRO A 203 -19.79 24.36 -21.05
CA PRO A 203 -20.05 24.09 -22.46
C PRO A 203 -20.27 25.34 -23.33
N ASP A 204 -20.82 26.39 -22.72
CA ASP A 204 -21.22 27.63 -23.39
C ASP A 204 -20.08 28.66 -23.53
N ILE A 205 -18.86 28.33 -23.09
CA ILE A 205 -17.76 29.29 -23.14
C ILE A 205 -17.28 29.57 -24.56
N ASP A 206 -17.26 30.85 -24.90
CA ASP A 206 -16.66 31.36 -26.12
C ASP A 206 -15.12 31.35 -25.98
N ASN A 207 -14.42 30.73 -26.94
CA ASN A 207 -12.96 30.58 -26.94
C ASN A 207 -12.39 29.76 -25.77
N PRO A 208 -12.73 28.48 -25.67
CA PRO A 208 -12.22 27.62 -24.60
C PRO A 208 -10.71 27.45 -24.66
N LYS A 209 -10.13 27.22 -23.49
CA LYS A 209 -8.70 26.94 -23.35
C LYS A 209 -8.46 25.47 -23.00
N TRP A 210 -7.30 24.99 -23.42
CA TRP A 210 -6.69 23.80 -22.87
C TRP A 210 -5.78 24.19 -21.71
N PHE A 211 -5.91 23.42 -20.64
CA PHE A 211 -5.05 23.49 -19.47
C PHE A 211 -4.29 22.18 -19.33
N LYS A 212 -3.03 22.28 -18.96
CA LYS A 212 -2.22 21.15 -18.49
C LYS A 212 -1.90 21.38 -17.02
N LEU A 213 -2.14 20.37 -16.20
CA LEU A 213 -1.80 20.35 -14.78
C LEU A 213 -0.70 19.33 -14.54
N THR A 214 0.25 19.68 -13.69
CA THR A 214 1.30 18.74 -13.26
C THR A 214 1.51 18.76 -11.77
N GLU A 215 1.92 17.62 -11.21
CA GLU A 215 2.50 17.47 -9.87
C GLU A 215 3.80 16.69 -9.97
N GLU A 216 4.86 17.22 -9.36
CA GLU A 216 6.12 16.52 -9.16
C GLU A 216 6.43 16.53 -7.66
N ALA A 217 6.61 15.36 -7.06
CA ALA A 217 6.87 15.21 -5.63
C ALA A 217 8.04 14.27 -5.37
N ILE A 218 8.83 14.61 -4.36
CA ILE A 218 9.88 13.75 -3.81
C ILE A 218 9.47 13.40 -2.39
N LEU A 219 9.48 12.10 -2.08
CA LEU A 219 9.18 11.59 -0.75
C LEU A 219 10.44 11.07 -0.08
N ASP A 220 10.60 11.41 1.19
CA ASP A 220 11.58 10.84 2.09
C ASP A 220 10.87 10.37 3.36
N TYR A 221 11.40 9.33 4.01
CA TYR A 221 10.88 8.85 5.28
C TYR A 221 11.97 8.75 6.33
N ALA A 222 11.61 9.01 7.56
CA ALA A 222 12.53 8.94 8.69
C ALA A 222 11.82 8.37 9.92
N VAL A 223 12.53 7.52 10.65
CA VAL A 223 12.16 7.11 12.00
C VAL A 223 13.04 7.90 12.96
N ASN A 224 12.43 8.77 13.77
CA ASN A 224 13.19 9.55 14.74
C ASN A 224 13.56 8.72 15.99
N GLN A 225 14.40 9.30 16.86
CA GLN A 225 14.86 8.66 18.11
C GLN A 225 13.72 8.26 19.06
N ASN A 226 12.55 8.89 18.94
CA ASN A 226 11.37 8.58 19.74
C ASN A 226 10.48 7.50 19.09
N ASN A 227 11.02 6.77 18.10
CA ASN A 227 10.30 5.79 17.31
C ASN A 227 9.02 6.37 16.69
N GLN A 228 9.11 7.56 16.09
CA GLN A 228 8.04 8.17 15.32
C GLN A 228 8.42 8.17 13.84
N LEU A 229 7.61 7.52 13.02
CA LEU A 229 7.76 7.46 11.58
C LEU A 229 7.13 8.70 10.95
N THR A 230 7.91 9.36 10.11
CA THR A 230 7.49 10.56 9.40
C THR A 230 7.75 10.40 7.91
N ILE A 231 6.82 10.88 7.09
CA ILE A 231 6.99 11.02 5.64
C ILE A 231 7.09 12.51 5.33
N ASN A 232 8.22 12.93 4.80
CA ASN A 232 8.46 14.29 4.35
C ASN A 232 8.27 14.34 2.83
N ILE A 233 7.59 15.38 2.34
CA ILE A 233 7.26 15.53 0.94
C ILE A 233 7.62 16.95 0.51
N SER A 234 8.50 17.04 -0.48
CA SER A 234 8.70 18.28 -1.23
C SER A 234 7.97 18.13 -2.56
N LYS A 235 6.97 18.96 -2.83
CA LYS A 235 6.18 18.88 -4.06
C LYS A 235 5.98 20.21 -4.75
N THR A 236 5.87 20.12 -6.06
CA THR A 236 5.61 21.22 -6.97
C THR A 236 4.35 20.92 -7.75
N ILE A 237 3.39 21.85 -7.76
CA ILE A 237 2.26 21.80 -8.70
C ILE A 237 2.35 22.94 -9.69
N ALA A 238 1.96 22.70 -10.93
CA ALA A 238 1.97 23.70 -11.98
C ALA A 238 0.75 23.62 -12.88
N LYS A 239 0.36 24.79 -13.41
CA LYS A 239 -0.70 24.96 -14.41
C LYS A 239 -0.12 25.65 -15.62
N TYR A 240 -0.41 25.08 -16.77
CA TYR A 240 -0.04 25.59 -18.07
C TYR A 240 -1.29 25.81 -18.92
N ILE A 241 -1.20 26.72 -19.89
CA ILE A 241 -2.27 27.03 -20.85
C ILE A 241 -1.73 26.86 -22.26
N ALA A 242 -2.51 26.23 -23.13
CA ALA A 242 -2.15 26.11 -24.54
C ALA A 242 -2.32 27.44 -25.29
N LYS A 243 -1.49 27.64 -26.32
CA LYS A 243 -1.67 28.74 -27.28
C LYS A 243 -2.79 28.44 -28.27
N ASP A 244 -2.90 27.19 -28.68
CA ASP A 244 -3.86 26.71 -29.66
C ASP A 244 -5.20 26.36 -29.02
N LYS A 245 -6.27 26.50 -29.79
CA LYS A 245 -7.67 26.42 -29.33
C LYS A 245 -8.47 25.30 -30.01
N ASP A 246 -7.76 24.38 -30.65
CA ASP A 246 -8.35 23.31 -31.43
C ASP A 246 -9.03 22.26 -30.53
N GLY A 247 -9.83 21.38 -31.14
CA GLY A 247 -10.56 20.34 -30.43
C GLY A 247 -9.70 19.17 -29.93
N SER A 248 -8.44 19.07 -30.37
CA SER A 248 -7.45 18.09 -29.92
C SER A 248 -6.54 18.67 -28.85
N ILE A 249 -5.93 17.82 -28.01
CA ILE A 249 -4.93 18.23 -27.03
C ILE A 249 -3.75 18.91 -27.77
N PRO A 250 -3.40 20.15 -27.43
CA PRO A 250 -2.28 20.86 -28.04
C PRO A 250 -0.92 20.27 -27.67
N GLU A 251 0.10 20.50 -28.48
CA GLU A 251 1.47 20.05 -28.16
C GLU A 251 2.23 21.05 -27.27
N ILE A 252 1.87 22.32 -27.35
CA ILE A 252 2.61 23.42 -26.72
C ILE A 252 1.77 24.09 -25.63
N PHE A 253 2.31 24.10 -24.43
CA PHE A 253 1.72 24.70 -23.24
C PHE A 253 2.71 25.68 -22.57
N ASP A 254 2.25 26.89 -22.26
CA ASP A 254 3.05 27.87 -21.52
C ASP A 254 2.71 27.83 -20.03
N LEU A 255 3.73 27.89 -19.18
CA LEU A 255 3.57 27.93 -17.73
C LEU A 255 2.88 29.24 -17.29
N VAL A 256 1.84 29.12 -16.47
CA VAL A 256 1.04 30.26 -15.99
C VAL A 256 1.10 30.38 -14.47
N GLU A 257 1.09 29.26 -13.76
CA GLU A 257 1.11 29.25 -12.30
C GLU A 257 1.93 28.07 -11.79
N LYS A 258 2.75 28.30 -10.75
CA LYS A 258 3.55 27.28 -10.09
C LYS A 258 3.51 27.51 -8.58
N LYS A 259 3.31 26.45 -7.79
CA LYS A 259 3.37 26.48 -6.33
C LYS A 259 4.23 25.34 -5.83
N ASN A 260 4.99 25.60 -4.77
CA ASN A 260 5.81 24.61 -4.10
C ASN A 260 5.30 24.42 -2.66
N PHE A 261 5.35 23.20 -2.16
CA PHE A 261 4.91 22.83 -0.82
C PHE A 261 5.91 21.90 -0.17
N GLU A 262 6.09 22.11 1.12
CA GLU A 262 6.75 21.16 2.02
C GLU A 262 5.69 20.61 2.96
N GLU A 263 5.58 19.29 3.03
CA GLU A 263 4.62 18.60 3.89
C GLU A 263 5.33 17.57 4.75
N ARG A 264 4.83 17.42 5.98
CA ARG A 264 5.33 16.42 6.91
C ARG A 264 4.15 15.68 7.48
N TYR A 265 4.10 14.39 7.18
CA TYR A 265 3.11 13.47 7.71
C TYR A 265 3.72 12.68 8.85
N LEU A 266 2.92 12.48 9.90
CA LEU A 266 3.31 11.72 11.07
C LEU A 266 2.41 10.50 11.19
N TRP A 267 2.99 9.33 11.42
CA TRP A 267 2.21 8.16 11.79
C TRP A 267 1.50 8.42 13.13
N SER A 268 0.16 8.32 13.13
CA SER A 268 -0.64 8.46 14.35
C SER A 268 -1.27 7.14 14.75
N ASN A 269 -0.81 6.57 15.87
CA ASN A 269 -1.44 5.37 16.46
C ASN A 269 -2.91 5.61 16.85
N LYS A 270 -3.30 6.87 17.12
CA LYS A 270 -4.68 7.24 17.48
C LYS A 270 -5.65 7.11 16.32
N TYR A 271 -5.20 7.38 15.10
CA TYR A 271 -6.03 7.29 13.89
C TYR A 271 -5.67 6.08 13.01
N ASN A 272 -4.56 5.39 13.30
CA ASN A 272 -3.93 4.38 12.46
C ASN A 272 -3.74 4.86 11.01
N TYR A 273 -3.24 6.09 10.86
CA TYR A 273 -3.07 6.75 9.56
C TYR A 273 -1.93 7.78 9.63
N PHE A 274 -1.33 8.11 8.49
CA PHE A 274 -0.38 9.21 8.36
C PHE A 274 -1.11 10.54 8.26
N ILE A 275 -0.94 11.42 9.25
CA ILE A 275 -1.65 12.69 9.33
C ILE A 275 -0.69 13.87 9.12
N LEU A 276 -1.15 14.92 8.45
CA LEU A 276 -0.48 16.22 8.36
C LEU A 276 -0.45 16.92 9.72
N LYS A 277 -1.60 16.90 10.42
CA LYS A 277 -1.83 17.62 11.68
C LYS A 277 -3.11 17.14 12.35
N GLU A 278 -3.26 17.43 13.64
CA GLU A 278 -4.55 17.26 14.32
C GLU A 278 -5.43 18.51 14.16
N GLY A 279 -6.73 18.30 14.15
CA GLY A 279 -7.73 19.35 14.11
C GLY A 279 -8.95 19.01 14.95
N LYS A 280 -9.88 19.96 15.02
CA LYS A 280 -11.14 19.83 15.72
C LYS A 280 -12.27 20.39 14.86
N ILE A 281 -13.33 19.62 14.63
CA ILE A 281 -14.53 20.09 13.95
C ILE A 281 -15.23 21.09 14.86
N ILE A 282 -15.50 22.31 14.34
CA ILE A 282 -16.04 23.42 15.14
C ILE A 282 -17.45 23.12 15.64
N SER A 283 -18.30 22.49 14.82
CA SER A 283 -19.72 22.28 15.13
C SER A 283 -19.97 21.30 16.28
N ASN A 284 -19.17 20.24 16.39
CA ASN A 284 -19.38 19.15 17.35
C ASN A 284 -18.19 18.89 18.27
N ASN A 285 -17.11 19.68 18.15
CA ASN A 285 -15.89 19.56 18.93
C ASN A 285 -15.13 18.22 18.78
N GLU A 286 -15.40 17.45 17.73
CA GLU A 286 -14.75 16.17 17.46
C GLU A 286 -13.29 16.37 17.03
N LYS A 287 -12.35 15.66 17.66
CA LYS A 287 -10.93 15.66 17.28
C LYS A 287 -10.69 14.72 16.11
N VAL A 288 -9.96 15.20 15.11
CA VAL A 288 -9.74 14.48 13.84
C VAL A 288 -8.29 14.63 13.39
N GLY A 289 -7.80 13.68 12.61
CA GLY A 289 -6.54 13.79 11.88
C GLY A 289 -6.80 14.40 10.50
N ILE A 290 -6.02 15.40 10.09
CA ILE A 290 -6.06 15.93 8.73
C ILE A 290 -5.07 15.12 7.89
N ILE A 291 -5.54 14.52 6.79
CA ILE A 291 -4.76 13.62 5.94
C ILE A 291 -4.50 14.18 4.53
N SER A 292 -5.20 15.23 4.11
CA SER A 292 -4.87 15.97 2.89
C SER A 292 -5.52 17.37 2.91
N ASP A 293 -4.94 18.31 2.17
CA ASP A 293 -5.42 19.68 1.96
C ASP A 293 -5.67 19.90 0.47
N SER A 294 -6.93 20.12 0.08
CA SER A 294 -7.32 20.28 -1.32
C SER A 294 -6.73 21.53 -1.97
N SER A 295 -6.20 22.49 -1.20
CA SER A 295 -5.52 23.66 -1.76
C SER A 295 -4.10 23.38 -2.25
N LYS A 296 -3.65 22.13 -2.08
CA LYS A 296 -2.30 21.67 -2.42
C LYS A 296 -2.32 20.53 -3.44
N THR A 297 -3.42 20.40 -4.18
CA THR A 297 -3.55 19.49 -5.33
C THR A 297 -3.55 20.30 -6.64
N PRO A 298 -3.25 19.69 -7.80
CA PRO A 298 -3.18 20.40 -9.08
C PRO A 298 -4.53 21.02 -9.46
N ASP A 299 -5.64 20.33 -9.17
CA ASP A 299 -7.01 20.81 -9.43
C ASP A 299 -7.33 22.16 -8.78
N SER A 300 -6.67 22.47 -7.65
CA SER A 300 -6.83 23.76 -6.97
C SER A 300 -6.36 24.96 -7.81
N LEU A 301 -5.53 24.72 -8.83
CA LEU A 301 -5.07 25.74 -9.76
C LEU A 301 -6.12 26.06 -10.84
N LEU A 302 -7.05 25.14 -11.13
CA LEU A 302 -8.19 25.38 -12.02
C LEU A 302 -9.38 25.96 -11.26
N PHE A 303 -9.67 25.39 -10.09
CA PHE A 303 -10.84 25.72 -9.29
C PHE A 303 -10.40 26.26 -7.92
N PRO A 304 -9.95 27.52 -7.82
CA PRO A 304 -9.44 28.10 -6.57
C PRO A 304 -10.53 28.36 -5.51
N GLY A 305 -11.68 27.70 -5.61
CA GLY A 305 -12.87 27.88 -4.79
C GLY A 305 -12.70 27.41 -3.34
N GLU A 306 -13.73 26.75 -2.83
CA GLU A 306 -13.72 26.34 -1.42
C GLU A 306 -12.62 25.30 -1.14
N ARG A 307 -11.86 25.54 -0.07
CA ARG A 307 -10.79 24.65 0.37
C ARG A 307 -11.34 23.60 1.33
N TYR A 308 -11.00 22.35 1.09
CA TYR A 308 -11.43 21.20 1.90
C TYR A 308 -10.22 20.49 2.51
N TYR A 309 -10.42 19.97 3.72
CA TYR A 309 -9.55 18.98 4.31
C TYR A 309 -10.16 17.59 4.13
N LYS A 310 -9.36 16.65 3.65
CA LYS A 310 -9.62 15.22 3.85
C LYS A 310 -9.20 14.90 5.27
N ILE A 311 -10.12 14.40 6.07
CA ILE A 311 -9.89 14.11 7.49
C ILE A 311 -10.21 12.64 7.81
N ILE A 312 -9.68 12.15 8.92
CA ILE A 312 -9.96 10.85 9.50
C ILE A 312 -10.35 10.99 10.96
N ASP A 313 -11.42 10.32 11.38
CA ASP A 313 -11.80 10.24 12.79
C ASP A 313 -11.11 9.06 13.51
N LYS A 314 -11.28 8.98 14.83
CA LYS A 314 -10.69 7.91 15.67
C LYS A 314 -11.19 6.50 15.33
N ASN A 315 -12.30 6.39 14.60
CA ASN A 315 -12.87 5.10 14.17
C ASN A 315 -12.39 4.73 12.76
N GLY A 316 -11.52 5.54 12.15
CA GLY A 316 -10.98 5.32 10.81
C GLY A 316 -11.90 5.79 9.68
N LYS A 317 -12.97 6.54 9.98
CA LYS A 317 -13.87 7.05 8.93
C LYS A 317 -13.26 8.31 8.29
N ILE A 318 -13.09 8.25 6.97
CA ILE A 318 -12.60 9.37 6.17
C ILE A 318 -13.77 10.26 5.72
N LYS A 319 -13.60 11.58 5.81
CA LYS A 319 -14.58 12.58 5.37
C LYS A 319 -13.86 13.76 4.70
N TYR A 320 -14.59 14.51 3.88
CA TYR A 320 -14.14 15.82 3.36
C TYR A 320 -14.93 16.92 4.08
N ILE A 321 -14.23 17.88 4.68
CA ILE A 321 -14.84 18.99 5.43
C ILE A 321 -14.22 20.30 4.96
N LYS A 322 -15.02 21.36 4.87
CA LYS A 322 -14.51 22.70 4.53
C LYS A 322 -13.46 23.11 5.56
N SER A 323 -12.32 23.60 5.10
CA SER A 323 -11.19 23.99 5.96
C SER A 323 -11.59 24.99 7.07
N LYS A 324 -12.50 25.92 6.76
CA LYS A 324 -13.05 26.91 7.72
C LYS A 324 -13.85 26.29 8.88
N GLU A 325 -14.28 25.04 8.75
CA GLU A 325 -15.04 24.30 9.77
C GLU A 325 -14.13 23.48 10.69
N ILE A 326 -12.81 23.54 10.48
CA ILE A 326 -11.80 22.85 11.28
C ILE A 326 -10.90 23.87 11.97
N SER A 327 -10.82 23.79 13.30
CA SER A 327 -9.78 24.47 14.08
C SER A 327 -8.55 23.57 14.16
N ILE A 328 -7.39 24.05 13.73
CA ILE A 328 -6.12 23.31 13.86
C ILE A 328 -5.72 23.25 15.33
N LEU A 329 -5.23 22.09 15.78
CA LEU A 329 -4.65 21.91 17.09
C LEU A 329 -3.12 22.00 16.95
N ASN A 330 -2.50 22.91 17.71
CA ASN A 330 -1.05 23.06 17.75
C ASN A 330 -0.38 21.96 18.56
#